data_AF-A0A5B6TBK9-F1
#
_entry.id   AF-A0A5B6TBK9-F1
#
_cell.length_a   1.000
_cell.length_b   1.000
_cell.length_c   1.000
_cell.angle_alpha   90.00
_cell.angle_beta   90.00
_cell.angle_gamma   90.00
#
_symmetry.space_group_name_H-M   'P 1'
#
loop_
_entity.id
_entity.type
_entity.pdbx_description
1 polymer ?
#
loop_
_entity_poly.entity_id
_entity_poly.type
_entity_poly.pdbx_seq_one_letter_code
_entity_poly.pdbx_strand_id
1 'polypeptide(L)'
;MKEDEKTEQRKSWRFRWLSMLFGFSHLEYLKGLWLEQKFPNEIGFYSEDICKYFNDLGIEDNYRTQFQNGFISDKELETILSFHTSLDHYDEKNKTELEILNDPQWLNIVSEGNKAWAGLKKINTDPQELKHIEEMEKRYLDQP
;
A
#
# COMPACT_ATOMS: atom_id res chain seq x y z
N MET A 1 -10.82 -2.35 25.63
CA MET A 1 -11.45 -2.16 24.31
C MET A 1 -12.57 -3.17 24.17
N LYS A 2 -13.74 -2.75 23.70
CA LYS A 2 -14.87 -3.68 23.45
C LYS A 2 -14.61 -4.49 22.17
N GLU A 3 -15.21 -5.67 22.03
CA GLU A 3 -15.00 -6.53 20.84
C GLU A 3 -15.41 -5.84 19.53
N ASP A 4 -16.52 -5.10 19.56
CA ASP A 4 -17.01 -4.34 18.40
C ASP A 4 -16.02 -3.23 17.99
N GLU A 5 -15.40 -2.57 18.97
CA GLU A 5 -14.42 -1.52 18.74
C GLU A 5 -13.13 -2.08 18.10
N LYS A 6 -12.70 -3.28 18.54
CA LYS A 6 -11.57 -3.99 17.95
C LYS A 6 -11.85 -4.38 16.49
N THR A 7 -13.07 -4.80 16.20
CA THR A 7 -13.51 -5.23 14.86
C THR A 7 -13.50 -4.06 13.88
N GLU A 8 -14.06 -2.91 14.27
CA GLU A 8 -14.08 -1.71 13.43
C GLU A 8 -12.68 -1.12 13.23
N GLN A 9 -11.84 -1.11 14.26
CA GLN A 9 -10.44 -0.71 14.12
C GLN A 9 -9.67 -1.59 13.14
N ARG A 10 -9.83 -2.93 13.25
CA ARG A 10 -9.23 -3.87 12.30
C ARG A 10 -9.69 -3.55 10.88
N LYS A 11 -11.00 -3.42 10.66
CA LYS A 11 -11.57 -3.15 9.34
C LYS A 11 -11.04 -1.86 8.73
N SER A 12 -11.06 -0.76 9.50
CA SER A 12 -10.54 0.53 9.06
C SER A 12 -9.05 0.44 8.69
N TRP A 13 -8.25 -0.20 9.53
CA TRP A 13 -6.82 -0.40 9.28
C TRP A 13 -6.58 -1.22 8.00
N ARG A 14 -7.32 -2.32 7.81
CA ARG A 14 -7.21 -3.20 6.63
C ARG A 14 -7.47 -2.47 5.32
N PHE A 15 -8.52 -1.65 5.28
CA PHE A 15 -8.87 -0.89 4.09
C PHE A 15 -7.79 0.13 3.75
N ARG A 16 -7.28 0.84 4.76
CA ARG A 16 -6.17 1.79 4.59
C ARG A 16 -4.89 1.08 4.13
N TRP A 17 -4.56 -0.05 4.73
CA TRP A 17 -3.39 -0.85 4.36
C TRP A 17 -3.44 -1.32 2.91
N LEU A 18 -4.57 -1.86 2.46
CA LEU A 18 -4.78 -2.27 1.07
C LEU A 18 -4.70 -1.08 0.11
N SER A 19 -5.28 0.07 0.47
CA SER A 19 -5.20 1.28 -0.35
C SER A 19 -3.77 1.82 -0.49
N MET A 20 -2.98 1.81 0.59
CA MET A 20 -1.58 2.23 0.50
C MET A 20 -0.76 1.28 -0.37
N LEU A 21 -0.93 -0.04 -0.20
CA LEU A 21 -0.26 -1.02 -1.05
C LEU A 21 -0.66 -0.87 -2.53
N PHE A 22 -1.95 -0.63 -2.81
CA PHE A 22 -2.40 -0.34 -4.17
C PHE A 22 -1.61 0.84 -4.77
N GLY A 23 -1.48 1.93 -4.01
CA GLY A 23 -0.75 3.12 -4.43
C GLY A 23 0.69 2.79 -4.85
N PHE A 24 1.45 2.08 -4.02
CA PHE A 24 2.84 1.73 -4.34
C PHE A 24 3.03 0.63 -5.38
N SER A 25 1.99 -0.15 -5.70
CA SER A 25 2.09 -1.32 -6.58
C SER A 25 1.78 -1.05 -8.05
N HIS A 26 1.37 0.17 -8.39
CA HIS A 26 0.94 0.55 -9.73
C HIS A 26 1.65 1.82 -10.21
N LEU A 27 2.69 1.65 -11.02
CA LEU A 27 3.54 2.76 -11.49
C LEU A 27 2.73 3.86 -12.21
N GLU A 28 1.79 3.48 -13.08
CA GLU A 28 0.97 4.44 -13.83
C GLU A 28 0.00 5.20 -12.92
N TYR A 29 -0.47 4.58 -11.84
CA TYR A 29 -1.23 5.29 -10.80
C TYR A 29 -0.36 6.33 -10.11
N LEU A 30 0.86 5.96 -9.69
CA LEU A 30 1.80 6.91 -9.06
C LEU A 30 2.16 8.08 -9.98
N LYS A 31 2.42 7.82 -11.27
CA LYS A 31 2.65 8.89 -12.26
C LYS A 31 1.44 9.83 -12.36
N GLY A 32 0.25 9.26 -12.49
CA GLY A 32 -1.00 10.02 -12.55
C GLY A 32 -1.23 10.87 -11.29
N LEU A 33 -0.90 10.32 -10.12
CA LEU A 33 -1.07 11.00 -8.83
C LEU A 33 -0.01 12.08 -8.61
N TRP A 34 1.27 11.74 -8.72
CA TRP A 34 2.40 12.59 -8.31
C TRP A 34 2.74 13.67 -9.35
N LEU A 35 2.58 13.37 -10.64
CA LEU A 35 3.05 14.27 -11.71
C LEU A 35 1.90 14.97 -12.45
N GLU A 36 0.77 14.28 -12.59
CA GLU A 36 -0.29 14.71 -13.53
C GLU A 36 -1.54 15.25 -12.85
N GLN A 37 -1.68 15.07 -11.53
CA GLN A 37 -2.91 15.37 -10.79
C GLN A 37 -4.16 14.72 -11.43
N LYS A 38 -3.99 13.52 -12.02
CA LYS A 38 -5.04 12.77 -12.73
C LYS A 38 -6.26 12.50 -11.83
N PHE A 39 -6.05 12.47 -10.52
CA PHE A 39 -7.06 12.18 -9.52
C PHE A 39 -7.30 13.43 -8.65
N PRO A 40 -8.21 14.35 -9.05
CA PRO A 40 -8.33 15.68 -8.45
C PRO A 40 -8.78 15.70 -6.97
N ASN A 41 -9.26 14.58 -6.46
CA ASN A 41 -9.66 14.41 -5.06
C ASN A 41 -8.62 13.63 -4.23
N GLU A 42 -7.46 13.37 -4.80
CA GLU A 42 -6.36 12.66 -4.15
C GLU A 42 -5.13 13.54 -4.16
N ILE A 43 -4.45 13.55 -3.02
CA ILE A 43 -3.19 14.25 -2.83
C ILE A 43 -2.16 13.17 -2.53
N GLY A 44 -1.07 13.18 -3.30
CA GLY A 44 0.03 12.26 -3.10
C GLY A 44 1.30 12.76 -3.77
N PHE A 45 2.39 12.60 -3.04
CA PHE A 45 3.77 12.77 -3.45
C PHE A 45 4.60 11.86 -2.53
N TYR A 46 5.83 11.54 -2.93
CA TYR A 46 6.64 10.52 -2.27
C TYR A 46 6.62 10.61 -0.74
N SER A 47 6.96 11.76 -0.15
CA SER A 47 7.07 11.88 1.30
C SER A 47 5.72 11.74 2.02
N GLU A 48 4.62 12.20 1.41
CA GLU A 48 3.29 12.05 1.99
C GLU A 48 2.86 10.58 1.98
N ASP A 49 3.08 9.86 0.88
CA ASP A 49 2.67 8.46 0.76
C ASP A 49 3.52 7.55 1.66
N ILE A 50 4.83 7.82 1.80
CA ILE A 50 5.70 7.14 2.77
C ILE A 50 5.20 7.36 4.20
N CYS A 51 4.89 8.61 4.57
CA CYS A 51 4.34 8.92 5.90
C CYS A 51 3.02 8.20 6.16
N LYS A 52 2.09 8.22 5.19
CA LYS A 52 0.80 7.53 5.29
C LYS A 52 0.99 6.02 5.49
N TYR A 53 1.96 5.42 4.79
CA TYR A 53 2.21 3.99 4.88
C TYR A 53 2.90 3.59 6.19
N PHE A 54 4.01 4.21 6.57
CA PHE A 54 4.73 3.79 7.79
C PHE A 54 4.08 4.33 9.06
N ASN A 55 3.85 5.64 9.13
CA ASN A 55 3.43 6.32 10.35
C ASN A 55 1.92 6.15 10.57
N ASP A 56 1.10 6.46 9.56
CA ASP A 56 -0.35 6.48 9.78
C ASP A 56 -0.98 5.08 9.86
N LEU A 57 -0.30 4.04 9.35
CA LEU A 57 -0.65 2.64 9.60
C LEU A 57 0.00 2.10 10.88
N GLY A 58 0.99 2.79 11.44
CA GLY A 58 1.73 2.38 12.62
C GLY A 58 2.46 1.05 12.43
N ILE A 59 3.18 0.91 11.32
CA ILE A 59 3.91 -0.33 10.93
C ILE A 59 5.43 -0.17 10.98
N GLU A 60 5.93 0.91 11.59
CA GLU A 60 7.36 1.16 11.84
C GLU A 60 8.02 0.03 12.66
N ASP A 61 7.23 -0.79 13.36
CA ASP A 61 7.70 -1.96 14.11
C ASP A 61 7.75 -3.25 13.27
N ASN A 62 7.76 -3.13 11.94
CA ASN A 62 7.71 -4.23 10.97
C ASN A 62 6.47 -5.12 11.17
N TYR A 63 5.29 -4.50 11.24
CA TYR A 63 3.99 -5.16 11.42
C TYR A 63 3.82 -5.97 12.72
N ARG A 64 4.74 -5.88 13.68
CA ARG A 64 4.70 -6.70 14.91
C ARG A 64 3.38 -6.48 15.64
N THR A 65 2.96 -5.22 15.79
CA THR A 65 1.71 -4.87 16.48
C THR A 65 0.49 -5.42 15.75
N GLN A 66 0.42 -5.29 14.43
CA GLN A 66 -0.72 -5.74 13.63
C GLN A 66 -0.81 -7.26 13.59
N PHE A 67 0.33 -7.94 13.51
CA PHE A 67 0.40 -9.39 13.58
C PHE A 67 -0.08 -9.92 14.94
N GLN A 68 0.44 -9.38 16.05
CA GLN A 68 0.04 -9.77 17.41
C GLN A 68 -1.46 -9.52 17.69
N ASN A 69 -2.03 -8.49 17.07
CA ASN A 69 -3.45 -8.16 17.21
C ASN A 69 -4.37 -8.94 16.26
N GLY A 70 -3.82 -9.79 15.37
CA GLY A 70 -4.60 -10.58 14.41
C GLY A 70 -5.16 -9.76 13.24
N PHE A 71 -4.55 -8.62 12.92
CA PHE A 71 -4.96 -7.79 11.79
C PHE A 71 -4.43 -8.37 10.48
N ILE A 72 -3.27 -9.02 10.52
CA ILE A 72 -2.68 -9.75 9.40
C ILE A 72 -2.35 -11.18 9.83
N SER A 73 -2.42 -12.10 8.89
CA SER A 73 -1.99 -13.50 9.04
C SER A 73 -0.51 -13.68 8.68
N ASP A 74 0.07 -14.84 9.04
CA ASP A 74 1.44 -15.21 8.65
C ASP A 74 1.65 -15.13 7.14
N LYS A 75 0.70 -15.67 6.36
CA LYS A 75 0.79 -15.70 4.89
C LYS A 75 0.76 -14.30 4.29
N GLU A 76 -0.02 -13.39 4.86
CA GLU A 76 -0.07 -12.01 4.40
C GLU A 76 1.22 -11.26 4.74
N LEU A 77 1.76 -11.50 5.93
CA LEU A 77 3.06 -10.95 6.35
C LEU A 77 4.18 -11.44 5.43
N GLU A 78 4.24 -12.74 5.15
CA GLU A 78 5.18 -13.34 4.19
C GLU A 78 5.04 -12.73 2.79
N THR A 79 3.81 -12.46 2.36
CA THR A 79 3.51 -11.89 1.04
C THR A 79 3.99 -10.45 0.90
N ILE A 80 3.96 -9.65 1.97
CA ILE A 80 4.29 -8.22 1.94
C ILE A 80 5.75 -7.90 2.32
N LEU A 81 6.44 -8.83 2.98
CA LEU A 81 7.72 -8.54 3.64
C LEU A 81 8.80 -8.03 2.69
N SER A 82 8.92 -8.60 1.48
CA SER A 82 9.90 -8.14 0.48
C SER A 82 9.65 -6.68 0.12
N PHE A 83 8.41 -6.35 -0.27
CA PHE A 83 8.03 -4.98 -0.60
C PHE A 83 8.28 -4.02 0.56
N HIS A 84 7.82 -4.37 1.77
CA HIS A 84 7.98 -3.53 2.95
C HIS A 84 9.45 -3.24 3.24
N THR A 85 10.30 -4.28 3.20
CA THR A 85 11.74 -4.15 3.44
C THR A 85 12.40 -3.28 2.36
N SER A 86 12.08 -3.52 1.09
CA SER A 86 12.65 -2.73 -0.01
C SER A 86 12.24 -1.27 0.05
N LEU A 87 11.00 -0.98 0.47
CA LEU A 87 10.51 0.38 0.66
C LEU A 87 11.19 1.08 1.85
N ASP A 88 11.36 0.38 2.98
CA ASP A 88 12.03 0.89 4.19
C ASP A 88 13.51 1.25 3.94
N HIS A 89 14.17 0.54 3.03
CA HIS A 89 15.58 0.79 2.67
C HIS A 89 15.76 1.71 1.46
N TYR A 90 14.68 2.26 0.89
CA TYR A 90 14.79 3.17 -0.25
C TYR A 90 15.32 4.53 0.21
N ASP A 91 16.41 5.00 -0.40
CA ASP A 91 16.96 6.34 -0.15
C ASP A 91 16.57 7.27 -1.30
N GLU A 92 15.62 8.17 -1.03
CA GLU A 92 15.16 9.16 -1.98
C GLU A 92 16.06 10.39 -2.11
N LYS A 93 17.10 10.54 -1.28
CA LYS A 93 17.76 11.83 -1.05
C LYS A 93 18.05 12.61 -2.32
N ASN A 94 17.51 13.83 -2.34
CA ASN A 94 17.67 14.82 -3.41
C ASN A 94 17.07 14.40 -4.76
N LYS A 95 16.13 13.46 -4.79
CA LYS A 95 15.36 13.11 -5.99
C LYS A 95 14.00 13.80 -5.98
N THR A 96 13.62 14.36 -7.11
CA THR A 96 12.24 14.76 -7.44
C THR A 96 11.36 13.53 -7.65
N GLU A 97 10.04 13.70 -7.62
CA GLU A 97 9.07 12.63 -7.89
C GLU A 97 9.31 11.98 -9.26
N LEU A 98 9.68 12.77 -10.27
CA LEU A 98 10.01 12.25 -11.60
C LEU A 98 11.28 11.39 -11.56
N GLU A 99 12.30 11.79 -10.81
CA GLU A 99 13.53 11.00 -10.66
C GLU A 99 13.27 9.71 -9.89
N ILE A 100 12.44 9.74 -8.84
CA ILE A 100 12.01 8.55 -8.09
C ILE A 100 11.26 7.59 -9.02
N LEU A 101 10.29 8.07 -9.80
CA LEU A 101 9.49 7.22 -10.69
C LEU A 101 10.29 6.60 -11.84
N ASN A 102 11.51 7.08 -12.11
CA ASN A 102 12.44 6.51 -13.09
C ASN A 102 13.62 5.77 -12.44
N ASP A 103 13.73 5.75 -11.11
CA ASP A 103 14.80 5.09 -10.39
C ASP A 103 14.67 3.56 -10.50
N PRO A 104 15.70 2.82 -10.96
CA PRO A 104 15.67 1.36 -11.03
C PRO A 104 15.34 0.67 -9.70
N GLN A 105 15.79 1.21 -8.57
CA GLN A 105 15.46 0.68 -7.23
C GLN A 105 13.98 0.88 -6.93
N TRP A 106 13.41 2.05 -7.27
CA TRP A 106 11.99 2.31 -7.12
C TRP A 106 11.14 1.41 -8.02
N LEU A 107 11.53 1.23 -9.28
CA LEU A 107 10.85 0.32 -10.20
C LEU A 107 10.86 -1.13 -9.68
N ASN A 108 11.93 -1.56 -9.02
CA ASN A 108 11.94 -2.85 -8.33
C ASN A 108 10.95 -2.89 -7.15
N ILE A 109 10.90 -1.84 -6.33
CA ILE A 109 9.93 -1.71 -5.23
C ILE A 109 8.49 -1.80 -5.75
N VAL A 110 8.16 -1.08 -6.83
CA VAL A 110 6.83 -1.16 -7.47
C VAL A 110 6.55 -2.57 -7.99
N SER A 111 7.55 -3.26 -8.57
CA SER A 111 7.42 -4.65 -9.00
C SER A 111 7.13 -5.61 -7.83
N GLU A 112 7.81 -5.42 -6.70
CA GLU A 112 7.57 -6.18 -5.48
C GLU A 112 6.19 -5.88 -4.89
N GLY A 113 5.78 -4.61 -4.88
CA GLY A 113 4.44 -4.19 -4.50
C GLY A 113 3.37 -4.85 -5.37
N ASN A 114 3.59 -4.94 -6.68
CA ASN A 114 2.66 -5.59 -7.60
C ASN A 114 2.55 -7.10 -7.32
N LYS A 115 3.66 -7.78 -7.04
CA LYS A 115 3.66 -9.19 -6.61
C LYS A 115 2.91 -9.36 -5.30
N ALA A 116 3.14 -8.49 -4.32
CA ALA A 116 2.46 -8.52 -3.04
C ALA A 116 0.95 -8.28 -3.20
N TRP A 117 0.55 -7.27 -3.99
CA TRP A 117 -0.84 -7.00 -4.35
C TRP A 117 -1.53 -8.22 -4.95
N ALA A 118 -0.94 -8.81 -5.99
CA ALA A 118 -1.48 -10.01 -6.62
C ALA A 118 -1.51 -11.23 -5.69
N GLY A 119 -0.53 -11.36 -4.80
CA GLY A 119 -0.47 -12.39 -3.77
C GLY A 119 -1.60 -12.25 -2.74
N LEU A 120 -1.76 -11.05 -2.18
CA LEU A 120 -2.81 -10.74 -1.21
C LEU A 120 -4.20 -10.98 -1.79
N LYS A 121 -4.46 -10.56 -3.04
CA LYS A 121 -5.74 -10.83 -3.72
C LYS A 121 -6.10 -12.32 -3.75
N LYS A 122 -5.11 -13.21 -3.89
CA LYS A 122 -5.33 -14.66 -3.96
C LYS A 122 -5.62 -15.29 -2.60
N ILE A 123 -5.06 -14.72 -1.53
CA ILE A 123 -5.16 -15.29 -0.19
C ILE A 123 -6.20 -14.58 0.69
N ASN A 124 -6.65 -13.39 0.30
CA ASN A 124 -7.67 -12.66 1.02
C ASN A 124 -9.03 -13.34 0.84
N THR A 125 -9.71 -13.62 1.96
CA THR A 125 -11.01 -14.29 1.99
C THR A 125 -12.14 -13.37 2.47
N ASP A 126 -11.84 -12.14 2.88
CA ASP A 126 -12.85 -11.19 3.35
C ASP A 126 -13.58 -10.56 2.15
N PRO A 127 -14.90 -10.76 1.99
CA PRO A 127 -15.63 -10.24 0.84
C PRO A 127 -15.64 -8.72 0.73
N GLN A 128 -15.57 -7.99 1.85
CA GLN A 128 -15.56 -6.53 1.85
C GLN A 128 -14.20 -6.00 1.42
N GLU A 129 -13.12 -6.64 1.86
CA GLU A 129 -11.77 -6.30 1.42
C GLU A 129 -11.55 -6.63 -0.06
N LEU A 130 -12.03 -7.80 -0.53
CA LEU A 130 -11.99 -8.15 -1.95
C LEU A 130 -12.77 -7.16 -2.81
N LYS A 131 -13.96 -6.75 -2.37
CA LYS A 131 -14.74 -5.72 -3.04
C LYS A 131 -13.98 -4.38 -3.10
N HIS A 132 -13.34 -3.98 -2.00
CA HIS A 132 -12.53 -2.76 -1.93
C HIS A 132 -11.35 -2.79 -2.92
N ILE A 133 -10.67 -3.93 -3.01
CA ILE A 133 -9.61 -4.18 -4.01
C ILE A 133 -10.15 -4.00 -5.43
N GLU A 134 -11.25 -4.65 -5.78
CA GLU A 134 -11.87 -4.57 -7.12
C GLU A 134 -12.31 -3.14 -7.47
N GLU A 135 -12.87 -2.42 -6.49
CA GLU A 135 -13.28 -1.03 -6.67
C GLU A 135 -12.09 -0.10 -6.96
N MET A 136 -10.94 -0.29 -6.30
CA MET A 136 -9.73 0.47 -6.59
C MET A 136 -9.19 0.16 -7.99
N GLU A 137 -9.08 -1.11 -8.37
CA GLU A 137 -8.61 -1.49 -9.70
C GLU A 137 -9.49 -0.91 -10.80
N LYS A 138 -10.81 -1.05 -10.67
CA LYS A 138 -11.76 -0.47 -11.61
C LYS A 138 -11.66 1.06 -11.67
N ARG A 139 -11.45 1.71 -10.52
CA ARG A 139 -11.41 3.16 -10.44
C ARG A 139 -10.14 3.73 -11.07
N TYR A 140 -9.00 3.06 -10.93
CA TYR A 140 -7.70 3.65 -11.22
C TYR A 140 -6.94 3.00 -12.38
N LEU A 141 -7.20 1.73 -12.69
CA LEU A 141 -6.51 0.99 -13.74
C LEU A 141 -7.34 0.87 -15.03
N ASP A 142 -8.67 0.81 -14.92
CA ASP A 142 -9.58 0.64 -16.06
C ASP A 142 -9.96 1.96 -16.76
N GLN A 143 -9.29 3.07 -16.44
CA GLN A 143 -9.54 4.35 -17.12
C GLN A 143 -8.81 4.41 -18.47
N PRO A 144 -9.50 4.75 -19.57
CA PRO A 144 -8.93 4.85 -20.91
C PRO A 144 -7.85 5.92 -21.04
#